data_AF-A0A355S9J2-F1
#
_entry.id   AF-A0A355S9J2-F1
#
_cell.length_a   1.000
_cell.length_b   1.000
_cell.length_c   1.000
_cell.angle_alpha   90.00
_cell.angle_beta   90.00
_cell.angle_gamma   90.00
#
_symmetry.space_group_name_H-M   'P 1'
#
loop_
_entity.id
_entity.type
_entity.pdbx_description
1 polymer ?
#
loop_
_entity_poly.entity_id
_entity_poly.type
_entity_poly.pdbx_seq_one_letter_code
_entity_poly.pdbx_strand_id
1 'polypeptide(L)' 'YEEVWPLPSGHEFRTDLYNLYHILNHTILFGGNYSNQAQAMIDALLRNL' A
#
# COMPACT_ATOMS: atom_id res chain seq x y z
N TYR A 1 11.29 -3.23 16.91
CA TYR A 1 10.98 -1.82 16.61
C TYR A 1 9.89 -1.33 17.55
N GLU A 2 8.71 -1.98 17.58
CA GLU A 2 7.59 -1.62 18.48
C GLU A 2 7.94 -1.40 19.96
N GLU A 3 8.81 -2.24 20.55
CA GLU A 3 9.19 -2.12 21.97
C GLU A 3 9.90 -0.80 22.30
N VAL A 4 10.54 -0.17 21.31
CA VAL A 4 11.33 1.07 21.46
C VAL A 4 10.74 2.26 20.70
N TRP A 5 9.89 2.02 19.71
CA TRP A 5 9.18 3.02 18.92
C TRP A 5 7.84 2.45 18.46
N PRO A 6 6.79 2.54 19.29
CA PRO A 6 5.51 1.95 18.99
C PRO A 6 4.85 2.64 17.78
N LEU A 7 4.20 1.86 16.95
CA LEU A 7 3.50 2.37 15.79
C LEU A 7 2.32 3.25 16.21
N PRO A 8 2.17 4.45 15.61
CA PRO A 8 1.06 5.32 15.92
C PRO A 8 -0.25 4.73 15.43
N SER A 9 -1.36 5.14 16.05
CA SER A 9 -2.70 4.72 15.61
C SER A 9 -2.93 4.95 14.11
N GLY A 10 -3.66 4.03 13.48
CA GLY A 10 -3.90 4.02 12.04
C GLY A 10 -2.67 3.68 11.18
N HIS A 11 -1.62 3.08 11.76
CA HIS A 11 -0.45 2.68 10.97
C HIS A 11 -0.81 1.64 9.90
N GLU A 12 -1.75 0.74 10.18
CA GLU A 12 -2.16 -0.32 9.25
C GLU A 12 -2.65 0.26 7.93
N PHE A 13 -3.54 1.26 7.98
CA PHE A 13 -4.02 1.97 6.79
C PHE A 13 -2.89 2.69 6.04
N ARG A 14 -1.96 3.32 6.78
CA ARG A 14 -0.80 3.98 6.17
C ARG A 14 0.15 2.99 5.51
N THR A 15 0.32 1.79 6.06
CA THR A 15 1.14 0.72 5.48
C THR A 15 0.62 0.34 4.10
N ASP A 16 -0.69 0.12 3.96
CA ASP A 16 -1.30 -0.21 2.67
C ASP A 16 -1.13 0.92 1.65
N LEU A 17 -1.33 2.17 2.08
CA LEU A 17 -1.11 3.35 1.25
C LEU A 17 0.35 3.50 0.80
N TYR A 18 1.33 3.24 1.69
CA TYR A 18 2.75 3.29 1.34
C TYR A 18 3.15 2.17 0.38
N ASN A 19 2.58 0.97 0.56
CA ASN A 19 2.82 -0.14 -0.35
C ASN A 19 2.25 0.11 -1.74
N LEU A 20 1.11 0.82 -1.85
CA LEU A 20 0.52 1.16 -3.14
C LEU A 20 1.50 1.94 -4.04
N TYR A 21 2.26 2.89 -3.48
CA TYR A 21 3.29 3.61 -4.23
C TYR A 21 4.30 2.65 -4.87
N HIS A 22 4.76 1.65 -4.11
CA HIS A 22 5.71 0.67 -4.63
C HIS A 22 5.10 -0.18 -5.74
N ILE A 23 3.86 -0.63 -5.61
CA ILE A 23 3.21 -1.45 -6.66
C ILE A 23 2.95 -0.63 -7.93
N LEU A 24 2.58 0.65 -7.80
CA LEU A 24 2.50 1.56 -8.95
C LEU A 24 3.86 1.71 -9.64
N ASN A 25 4.94 1.88 -8.85
CA ASN A 25 6.29 1.94 -9.41
C ASN A 25 6.71 0.62 -10.08
N HIS A 26 6.35 -0.54 -9.50
CA HIS A 26 6.57 -1.84 -10.14
C HIS A 26 5.81 -1.99 -11.46
N THR A 27 4.62 -1.39 -11.56
CA THR A 27 3.86 -1.36 -12.82
C THR A 27 4.64 -0.62 -13.91
N ILE A 28 5.28 0.50 -13.58
CA ILE A 28 6.10 1.28 -14.52
C ILE A 28 7.37 0.51 -14.91
N LEU A 29 8.07 -0.07 -13.93
CA LEU A 29 9.38 -0.69 -14.14
C LEU A 29 9.30 -2.10 -14.76
N PHE A 30 8.24 -2.85 -14.46
CA PHE A 30 8.17 -4.28 -14.78
C PHE A 30 6.88 -4.67 -15.54
N GLY A 31 5.89 -3.78 -15.62
CA GLY A 31 4.63 -4.03 -16.32
C GLY A 31 3.85 -5.22 -15.75
N GLY A 32 3.01 -5.84 -16.58
CA GLY A 32 2.29 -7.07 -16.21
C GLY A 32 1.26 -6.89 -15.08
N ASN A 33 1.14 -7.91 -14.23
CA ASN A 33 0.07 -8.02 -13.23
C ASN A 33 0.12 -6.98 -12.10
N TYR A 34 1.18 -6.18 -11.99
CA TYR A 34 1.28 -5.14 -10.97
C TYR A 34 0.22 -4.05 -11.13
N SER A 35 -0.27 -3.79 -12.35
CA SER A 35 -1.38 -2.84 -12.57
C SER A 35 -2.68 -3.32 -11.92
N ASN A 36 -3.01 -4.60 -12.09
CA ASN A 36 -4.19 -5.22 -11.48
C ASN A 36 -4.06 -5.25 -9.95
N GLN A 37 -2.85 -5.50 -9.44
CA GLN A 37 -2.58 -5.44 -8.01
C GLN A 37 -2.76 -4.02 -7.45
N ALA A 38 -2.21 -3.01 -8.13
CA ALA A 38 -2.37 -1.62 -7.74
C ALA A 38 -3.86 -1.22 -7.71
N GLN A 39 -4.63 -1.63 -8.73
CA GLN A 39 -6.06 -1.33 -8.78
C GLN A 39 -6.83 -1.97 -7.61
N ALA A 40 -6.57 -3.25 -7.30
CA ALA A 40 -7.21 -3.92 -6.18
C ALA A 40 -6.87 -3.24 -4.83
N MET A 41 -5.63 -2.76 -4.67
CA MET A 41 -5.22 -2.02 -3.48
C MET A 41 -5.92 -0.65 -3.37
N ILE A 42 -6.06 0.08 -4.48
CA ILE A 42 -6.81 1.35 -4.54
C ILE A 42 -8.27 1.11 -4.10
N ASP A 43 -8.92 0.09 -4.66
CA ASP A 43 -10.31 -0.22 -4.33
C ASP A 43 -10.49 -0.60 -2.85
N ALA A 44 -9.52 -1.30 -2.26
CA ALA A 44 -9.53 -1.63 -0.83
C ALA A 44 -9.35 -0.38 0.04
N LEU A 45 -8.40 0.49 -0.29
CA LEU A 45 -8.17 1.74 0.43
C LEU A 45 -9.40 2.65 0.39
N LEU A 46 -10.04 2.79 -0.77
CA LEU A 46 -11.25 3.62 -0.92
C LEU A 46 -12.45 3.10 -0.12
N ARG A 47 -12.55 1.80 0.14
CA ARG A 47 -13.62 1.21 0.98
C ARG A 47 -13.41 1.47 2.47
N ASN A 48 -12.19 1.76 2.87
CA ASN A 48 -11.78 1.95 4.26
C ASN A 48 -11.57 3.43 4.63
N LEU A 49 -11.90 4.35 3.72
CA LEU A 49 -12.01 5.80 3.96
C LEU A 49 -13.43 6.16 4.43
#